data_AF-A0A528LLT8-F1
#
_entry.id   AF-A0A528LLT8-F1
#
_cell.length_a   1.000
_cell.length_b   1.000
_cell.length_c   1.000
_cell.angle_alpha   90.00
_cell.angle_beta   90.00
_cell.angle_gamma   90.00
#
_symmetry.space_group_name_H-M   'P 1'
#
loop_
_entity.id
_entity.type
_entity.pdbx_description
1 polymer ?
#
loop_
_entity_poly.entity_id
_entity_poly.type
_entity_poly.pdbx_seq_one_letter_code
_entity_poly.pdbx_strand_id
1 'polypeptide(L)'
;MQSGIEREIAGDLPFPATFVGEGDVAVSNDAEQKFERVKAQLKARLGAEVYSSWFGRMKVAEASRGIVRISVPTAFLRSWINGHYLELIAELWRHEDPDVLKIEIVVRTATRQGRNHVEPEIAPARKTTRQTHTALANGTASAGRVEQRAPAPRQGASVEPEFRHNVLGSPLDPRYTFASFIEGPSNRVAFAAARAVAESQSSAVRFNPLFLHATVGLGKTHLLQAIAAESLRHNPKSRVVYLTAEYFMWRFATAIRDNNALTLKEQLRDIDLLIIDDMQFLQGKSIQHEFCHLINMLLDSAKQVVVAADRPPSELESLEPRVRSRLNGGVALEMSAPDFAMRLGMLKLRRATAKSDDTSLDISDEILEHVARTVTGSGRELEGAFNQLLFRQSFEPQITIDRIDEILGHIYRSGEPKRVRIEDIQRIVARHYNVSKTELLSNRRTRTIVKPRQVAMYLSKVMTPRSLPEIGRRFGGRDHTTVLHAVRKIEDLSGGDNTLAQELELLRRLINDQA
;
A
#
# COMPACT_ATOMS: atom_id res chain seq x y z
N MET A 1 -23.87 62.21 -21.09
CA MET A 1 -24.12 62.29 -22.55
C MET A 1 -22.78 62.19 -23.25
N GLN A 2 -22.72 61.42 -24.34
CA GLN A 2 -21.75 61.49 -25.47
C GLN A 2 -20.26 61.23 -25.14
N SER A 3 -19.61 60.14 -25.55
CA SER A 3 -19.25 59.61 -26.90
C SER A 3 -18.09 60.35 -27.59
N GLY A 4 -17.05 59.57 -27.99
CA GLY A 4 -15.94 59.92 -28.90
C GLY A 4 -14.58 60.02 -28.18
N ILE A 5 -13.42 59.58 -28.67
CA ILE A 5 -12.90 59.47 -30.05
C ILE A 5 -11.74 58.43 -30.12
N GLU A 6 -11.55 57.89 -31.33
CA GLU A 6 -10.59 56.90 -31.88
C GLU A 6 -9.09 57.30 -32.05
N ARG A 7 -8.25 56.26 -32.32
CA ARG A 7 -6.97 56.16 -33.10
C ARG A 7 -5.64 56.63 -32.45
N GLU A 8 -4.45 56.10 -32.77
CA GLU A 8 -3.88 54.84 -33.31
C GLU A 8 -2.31 54.97 -33.20
N ILE A 9 -1.63 53.90 -32.76
CA ILE A 9 -0.32 53.30 -33.18
C ILE A 9 0.99 54.15 -33.26
N ALA A 10 2.03 53.74 -32.50
CA ALA A 10 3.33 53.17 -32.98
C ALA A 10 4.52 53.40 -32.00
N GLY A 11 5.33 52.35 -31.73
CA GLY A 11 6.77 52.51 -31.45
C GLY A 11 7.37 51.77 -30.24
N ASP A 12 7.95 50.60 -30.53
CA ASP A 12 9.16 49.96 -29.96
C ASP A 12 9.29 49.53 -28.47
N LEU A 13 9.61 48.23 -28.32
CA LEU A 13 10.10 47.46 -27.15
C LEU A 13 11.60 47.76 -26.88
N PRO A 14 12.33 47.25 -25.83
CA PRO A 14 12.03 46.18 -24.88
C PRO A 14 12.52 46.36 -23.39
N PHE A 15 11.84 45.74 -22.42
CA PHE A 15 12.35 44.99 -21.23
C PHE A 15 11.22 44.90 -20.18
N PRO A 16 10.81 43.70 -19.73
CA PRO A 16 9.67 43.55 -18.83
C PRO A 16 10.10 43.63 -17.36
N ALA A 17 9.52 44.57 -16.61
CA ALA A 17 9.42 44.49 -15.18
C ALA A 17 8.15 43.69 -14.81
N THR A 18 8.37 42.54 -14.17
CA THR A 18 7.50 41.91 -13.17
C THR A 18 5.99 42.16 -13.28
N PHE A 19 5.27 41.22 -13.88
CA PHE A 19 3.90 40.91 -13.49
C PHE A 19 3.87 39.52 -12.86
N VAL A 20 3.50 39.50 -11.59
CA VAL A 20 3.06 38.31 -10.85
C VAL A 20 1.73 37.89 -11.47
N GLY A 21 1.76 36.83 -12.28
CA GLY A 21 0.58 36.18 -12.82
C GLY A 21 0.48 34.78 -12.24
N GLU A 22 -0.59 34.54 -11.47
CA GLU A 22 -1.07 33.22 -11.11
C GLU A 22 -1.26 32.39 -12.39
N GLY A 23 -0.34 31.45 -12.61
CA GLY A 23 -0.39 30.47 -13.69
C GLY A 23 -0.52 29.08 -13.07
N ASP A 24 -1.76 28.67 -12.85
CA ASP A 24 -2.15 27.29 -12.61
C ASP A 24 -1.68 26.48 -13.84
N VAL A 25 -0.70 25.59 -13.68
CA VAL A 25 -0.24 24.73 -14.78
C VAL A 25 -1.30 23.65 -14.97
N ALA A 26 -2.32 24.00 -15.76
CA ALA A 26 -3.35 23.11 -16.21
C ALA A 26 -2.71 21.90 -16.93
N VAL A 27 -3.06 20.69 -16.49
CA VAL A 27 -3.02 19.51 -17.35
C VAL A 27 -3.81 19.90 -18.61
N SER A 28 -3.16 19.87 -19.78
CA SER A 28 -3.87 20.22 -21.02
C SER A 28 -5.07 19.28 -21.16
N ASN A 29 -6.28 19.86 -21.14
CA ASN A 29 -7.56 19.16 -21.26
C ASN A 29 -7.61 18.27 -22.53
N ASP A 30 -6.77 18.58 -23.52
CA ASP A 30 -6.55 17.82 -24.75
C ASP A 30 -5.89 16.45 -24.51
N ALA A 31 -4.93 16.34 -23.58
CA ALA A 31 -4.23 15.08 -23.29
C ALA A 31 -5.12 14.06 -22.56
N GLU A 32 -6.03 14.53 -21.70
CA GLU A 32 -7.02 13.66 -21.06
C GLU A 32 -8.06 13.15 -22.08
N GLN A 33 -8.51 14.00 -23.01
CA GLN A 33 -9.44 13.60 -24.07
C GLN A 33 -8.82 12.59 -25.05
N LYS A 34 -7.57 12.81 -25.48
CA LYS A 34 -6.80 11.84 -26.29
C LYS A 34 -6.62 10.52 -25.53
N PHE A 35 -6.35 10.58 -24.23
CA PHE A 35 -6.20 9.38 -23.41
C PHE A 35 -7.50 8.56 -23.27
N GLU A 36 -8.67 9.20 -23.17
CA GLU A 36 -9.95 8.50 -23.18
C GLU A 36 -10.23 7.78 -24.52
N ARG A 37 -9.76 8.32 -25.66
CA ARG A 37 -9.82 7.64 -26.96
C ARG A 37 -8.87 6.44 -27.02
N VAL A 38 -7.64 6.58 -26.54
CA VAL A 38 -6.68 5.46 -26.41
C VAL A 38 -7.25 4.36 -25.52
N LYS A 39 -7.91 4.72 -24.41
CA LYS A 39 -8.62 3.78 -23.54
C LYS A 39 -9.75 3.03 -24.25
N ALA A 40 -10.57 3.73 -25.05
CA ALA A 40 -11.63 3.11 -25.82
C ALA A 40 -11.07 2.10 -26.85
N GLN A 41 -9.97 2.45 -27.53
CA GLN A 41 -9.30 1.56 -28.48
C GLN A 41 -8.63 0.37 -27.79
N LEU A 42 -8.00 0.56 -26.62
CA LEU A 42 -7.47 -0.53 -25.78
C LEU A 42 -8.60 -1.50 -25.38
N LYS A 43 -9.75 -0.96 -24.97
CA LYS A 43 -10.92 -1.76 -24.60
C LYS A 43 -11.49 -2.54 -25.79
N ALA A 44 -11.47 -1.95 -26.99
CA ALA A 44 -11.93 -2.61 -28.21
C ALA A 44 -10.98 -3.73 -28.68
N ARG A 45 -9.65 -3.50 -28.62
CA ARG A 45 -8.64 -4.49 -29.06
C ARG A 45 -8.43 -5.64 -28.07
N LEU A 46 -8.44 -5.35 -26.77
CA LEU A 46 -8.11 -6.33 -25.72
C LEU A 46 -9.35 -6.96 -25.05
N GLY A 47 -10.54 -6.43 -25.34
CA GLY A 47 -11.78 -6.85 -24.70
C GLY A 47 -12.00 -6.22 -23.32
N ALA A 48 -13.26 -6.20 -22.89
CA ALA A 48 -13.69 -5.49 -21.67
C ALA A 48 -13.07 -6.07 -20.37
N GLU A 49 -12.77 -7.37 -20.34
CA GLU A 49 -12.23 -8.05 -19.15
C GLU A 49 -10.74 -7.77 -18.93
N VAL A 50 -9.94 -7.80 -20.00
CA VAL A 50 -8.52 -7.43 -19.95
C VAL A 50 -8.38 -5.94 -19.66
N TYR A 51 -9.25 -5.12 -20.25
CA TYR A 51 -9.27 -3.68 -20.02
C TYR A 51 -9.55 -3.31 -18.55
N SER A 52 -10.61 -3.88 -17.96
CA SER A 52 -11.01 -3.56 -16.59
C SER A 52 -9.95 -3.93 -15.56
N SER A 53 -9.27 -5.06 -15.79
CA SER A 53 -8.26 -5.62 -14.88
C SER A 53 -6.95 -4.82 -14.88
N TRP A 54 -6.49 -4.39 -16.05
CA TRP A 54 -5.14 -3.81 -16.18
C TRP A 54 -5.12 -2.30 -16.44
N PHE A 55 -6.10 -1.78 -17.17
CA PHE A 55 -6.10 -0.41 -17.69
C PHE A 55 -7.16 0.48 -17.03
N GLY A 56 -8.21 -0.11 -16.43
CA GLY A 56 -9.34 0.60 -15.85
C GLY A 56 -8.98 1.60 -14.74
N ARG A 57 -7.78 1.46 -14.16
CA ARG A 57 -7.28 2.32 -13.08
C ARG A 57 -6.19 3.30 -13.52
N MET A 58 -5.86 3.37 -14.82
CA MET A 58 -4.84 4.28 -15.36
C MET A 58 -5.35 5.72 -15.49
N LYS A 59 -4.47 6.68 -15.18
CA LYS A 59 -4.73 8.12 -15.34
C LYS A 59 -3.52 8.81 -15.95
N VAL A 60 -3.73 9.81 -16.80
CA VAL A 60 -2.62 10.69 -17.24
C VAL A 60 -2.11 11.43 -16.00
N ALA A 61 -0.80 11.39 -15.78
CA ALA A 61 -0.12 12.10 -14.70
C ALA A 61 0.45 13.42 -15.21
N GLU A 62 1.04 13.41 -16.41
CA GLU A 62 1.67 14.57 -17.03
C GLU A 62 1.76 14.35 -18.54
N ALA A 63 1.56 15.39 -19.33
CA ALA A 63 1.79 15.39 -20.77
C ALA A 63 2.54 16.67 -21.14
N SER A 64 3.82 16.56 -21.50
CA SER A 64 4.66 17.72 -21.82
C SER A 64 5.79 17.33 -22.79
N ARG A 65 6.08 18.22 -23.75
CA ARG A 65 7.22 18.13 -24.69
C ARG A 65 7.42 16.74 -25.34
N GLY A 66 6.34 16.13 -25.84
CA GLY A 66 6.38 14.83 -26.52
C GLY A 66 6.53 13.61 -25.61
N ILE A 67 6.41 13.76 -24.29
CA ILE A 67 6.40 12.66 -23.33
C ILE A 67 5.05 12.62 -22.61
N VAL A 68 4.41 11.44 -22.59
CA VAL A 68 3.17 11.20 -21.85
C VAL A 68 3.45 10.25 -20.69
N ARG A 69 3.18 10.71 -19.47
CA ARG A 69 3.28 9.91 -18.25
C ARG A 69 1.91 9.39 -17.83
N ILE A 70 1.76 8.09 -17.71
CA ILE A 70 0.54 7.43 -17.28
C ILE A 70 0.75 6.81 -15.89
N SER A 71 -0.09 7.17 -14.93
CA SER A 71 -0.04 6.66 -13.57
C SER A 71 -0.86 5.39 -13.36
N VAL A 72 -0.31 4.46 -12.57
CA VAL A 72 -0.92 3.20 -12.12
C VAL A 72 -0.81 3.04 -10.61
N PRO A 73 -1.74 2.35 -9.93
CA PRO A 73 -1.78 2.29 -8.46
C PRO A 73 -0.66 1.47 -7.80
N THR A 74 0.02 0.58 -8.54
CA THR A 74 1.01 -0.32 -7.97
C THR A 74 2.26 -0.40 -8.84
N ALA A 75 3.43 -0.64 -8.22
CA ALA A 75 4.68 -0.89 -8.92
C ALA A 75 4.61 -2.13 -9.84
N PHE A 76 3.77 -3.10 -9.45
CA PHE A 76 3.47 -4.27 -10.26
C PHE A 76 2.78 -3.90 -11.59
N LEU A 77 1.68 -3.13 -11.56
CA LEU A 77 1.00 -2.69 -12.78
C LEU A 77 1.93 -1.89 -13.69
N ARG A 78 2.86 -1.12 -13.11
CA ARG A 78 3.86 -0.37 -13.88
C ARG A 78 4.76 -1.32 -14.65
N SER A 79 5.38 -2.27 -13.96
CA SER A 79 6.27 -3.25 -14.58
C SER A 79 5.53 -4.14 -15.59
N TRP A 80 4.29 -4.52 -15.28
CA TRP A 80 3.42 -5.36 -16.11
C TRP A 80 3.08 -4.69 -17.44
N ILE A 81 2.57 -3.46 -17.39
CA ILE A 81 2.17 -2.74 -18.59
C ILE A 81 3.41 -2.32 -19.38
N ASN A 82 4.52 -1.97 -18.71
CA ASN A 82 5.80 -1.73 -19.38
C ASN A 82 6.31 -2.96 -20.14
N GLY A 83 6.19 -4.16 -19.57
CA GLY A 83 6.72 -5.39 -20.17
C GLY A 83 5.87 -5.97 -21.29
N HIS A 84 4.54 -5.79 -21.27
CA HIS A 84 3.63 -6.50 -22.17
C HIS A 84 2.81 -5.61 -23.09
N TYR A 85 2.60 -4.34 -22.73
CA TYR A 85 1.62 -3.48 -23.41
C TYR A 85 2.18 -2.10 -23.75
N LEU A 86 3.44 -1.80 -23.43
CA LEU A 86 4.05 -0.50 -23.69
C LEU A 86 4.09 -0.19 -25.18
N GLU A 87 4.45 -1.17 -26.00
CA GLU A 87 4.49 -1.03 -27.46
C GLU A 87 3.09 -0.77 -28.03
N LEU A 88 2.09 -1.52 -27.56
CA LEU A 88 0.70 -1.34 -27.97
C LEU A 88 0.15 0.03 -27.56
N ILE A 89 0.43 0.48 -26.33
CA ILE A 89 0.02 1.81 -25.87
C ILE A 89 0.73 2.89 -26.68
N ALA A 90 2.03 2.72 -26.97
CA ALA A 90 2.80 3.64 -27.80
C ALA A 90 2.27 3.74 -29.23
N GLU A 91 1.87 2.63 -29.83
CA GLU A 91 1.24 2.60 -31.14
C GLU A 91 -0.10 3.37 -31.15
N LEU A 92 -0.97 3.10 -30.18
CA LEU A 92 -2.28 3.74 -30.08
C LEU A 92 -2.16 5.25 -29.81
N TRP A 93 -1.19 5.66 -28.99
CA TRP A 93 -0.95 7.08 -28.74
C TRP A 93 -0.37 7.79 -29.96
N ARG A 94 0.57 7.18 -30.70
CA ARG A 94 1.11 7.76 -31.94
C ARG A 94 0.04 7.94 -33.01
N HIS A 95 -0.99 7.10 -33.01
CA HIS A 95 -2.12 7.24 -33.93
C HIS A 95 -3.02 8.44 -33.57
N GLU A 96 -3.13 8.79 -32.28
CA GLU A 96 -3.92 9.93 -31.82
C GLU A 96 -3.12 11.24 -31.78
N ASP A 97 -1.80 11.16 -31.59
CA ASP A 97 -0.89 12.31 -31.54
C ASP A 97 0.51 11.94 -32.05
N PRO A 98 0.86 12.36 -33.28
CA PRO A 98 2.17 12.09 -33.88
C PRO A 98 3.34 12.75 -33.15
N ASP A 99 3.08 13.78 -32.33
CA ASP A 99 4.12 14.53 -31.61
C ASP A 99 4.56 13.84 -30.30
N VAL A 100 3.91 12.72 -29.93
CA VAL A 100 4.31 11.90 -28.78
C VAL A 100 5.46 10.96 -29.14
N LEU A 101 6.63 11.30 -28.63
CA LEU A 101 7.89 10.60 -28.83
C LEU A 101 8.08 9.44 -27.84
N LYS A 102 7.55 9.55 -26.61
CA LYS A 102 7.78 8.56 -25.54
C LYS A 102 6.62 8.45 -24.56
N ILE A 103 6.33 7.22 -24.12
CA ILE A 103 5.35 6.94 -23.07
C ILE A 103 6.07 6.35 -21.87
N GLU A 104 5.75 6.85 -20.68
CA GLU A 104 6.29 6.38 -19.42
C GLU A 104 5.17 6.00 -18.46
N ILE A 105 5.27 4.83 -17.84
CA ILE A 105 4.32 4.39 -16.82
C ILE A 105 4.94 4.63 -15.44
N VAL A 106 4.18 5.28 -14.54
CA VAL A 106 4.62 5.68 -13.19
C VAL A 106 3.67 5.16 -12.13
N VAL A 107 4.15 4.91 -10.90
CA VAL A 107 3.28 4.51 -9.78
C VAL A 107 2.73 5.74 -9.10
N ARG A 108 1.41 5.83 -8.89
CA ARG A 108 0.82 6.88 -8.05
C ARG A 108 1.03 6.55 -6.58
N THR A 109 1.92 7.27 -5.93
CA THR A 109 2.03 7.26 -4.47
C THR A 109 0.95 8.17 -3.90
N ALA A 110 0.19 7.69 -2.91
CA ALA A 110 -0.81 8.49 -2.23
C ALA A 110 -0.13 9.47 -1.26
N THR A 111 0.47 10.54 -1.79
CA THR A 111 0.90 11.71 -1.01
C THR A 111 0.67 12.98 -1.82
N ARG A 112 0.07 13.95 -1.13
CA ARG A 112 -0.19 15.32 -1.60
C ARG A 112 1.14 16.00 -1.99
N GLN A 113 1.01 16.89 -2.97
CA GLN A 113 1.98 17.83 -3.53
C GLN A 113 3.11 18.32 -2.61
N GLY A 114 4.32 18.39 -3.21
CA GLY A 114 5.31 19.43 -2.94
C GLY A 114 6.68 18.98 -2.44
N ARG A 115 7.66 18.80 -3.34
CA ARG A 115 8.74 19.78 -3.62
C ARG A 115 9.84 19.17 -4.50
N ASN A 116 10.37 20.07 -5.34
CA ASN A 116 11.35 19.89 -6.39
C ASN A 116 12.71 19.34 -5.92
N HIS A 117 13.34 18.50 -6.75
CA HIS A 117 14.79 18.56 -6.93
C HIS A 117 15.12 18.41 -8.42
N VAL A 118 15.83 19.40 -8.94
CA VAL A 118 16.52 19.42 -10.23
C VAL A 118 17.97 19.05 -9.94
N GLU A 119 18.54 18.10 -10.66
CA GLU A 119 19.96 18.13 -11.05
C GLU A 119 20.20 17.27 -12.32
N PRO A 120 21.14 17.66 -13.22
CA PRO A 120 21.21 17.19 -14.60
C PRO A 120 22.16 15.99 -14.77
N GLU A 121 21.73 15.01 -15.56
CA GLU A 121 22.57 13.89 -15.98
C GLU A 121 23.28 14.24 -17.30
N ILE A 122 24.61 14.43 -17.24
CA ILE A 122 25.48 14.65 -18.40
C ILE A 122 25.95 13.29 -18.92
N ALA A 123 25.53 12.94 -20.13
CA ALA A 123 26.04 11.80 -20.89
C ALA A 123 27.42 12.10 -21.50
N PRO A 124 28.34 11.13 -21.58
CA PRO A 124 29.44 11.20 -22.51
C PRO A 124 29.17 10.34 -23.76
N ALA A 125 29.34 11.01 -24.90
CA ALA A 125 29.22 10.49 -26.25
C ALA A 125 30.40 9.58 -26.65
N ARG A 126 30.10 8.60 -27.51
CA ARG A 126 31.03 7.87 -28.37
C ARG A 126 31.95 8.83 -29.13
N LYS A 127 33.26 8.57 -29.13
CA LYS A 127 34.16 8.94 -30.23
C LYS A 127 34.94 7.73 -30.72
N THR A 128 34.78 7.53 -32.01
CA THR A 128 35.61 6.75 -32.92
C THR A 128 37.04 7.28 -32.94
N THR A 129 38.03 6.39 -32.96
CA THR A 129 39.35 6.71 -33.51
C THR A 129 39.89 5.50 -34.25
N ARG A 130 39.82 5.59 -35.58
CA ARG A 130 40.63 4.82 -36.52
C ARG A 130 41.88 5.65 -36.77
N GLN A 131 43.06 5.15 -36.44
CA GLN A 131 44.26 5.39 -37.24
C GLN A 131 45.12 4.12 -37.29
N THR A 132 45.39 3.76 -38.53
CA THR A 132 46.26 2.72 -39.09
C THR A 132 47.73 3.02 -38.84
N HIS A 133 48.57 1.98 -38.77
CA HIS A 133 49.84 1.79 -39.49
C HIS A 133 50.38 0.38 -39.13
N THR A 134 50.35 -0.59 -40.06
CA THR A 134 51.52 -1.22 -40.77
C THR A 134 52.62 -1.76 -39.84
N ALA A 135 53.13 -3.00 -39.92
CA ALA A 135 53.39 -3.87 -41.08
C ALA A 135 53.75 -5.33 -40.70
N LEU A 136 53.53 -6.28 -41.65
CA LEU A 136 54.36 -7.43 -42.08
C LEU A 136 54.85 -8.48 -41.03
N ALA A 137 54.92 -9.80 -41.24
CA ALA A 137 54.67 -10.72 -42.35
C ALA A 137 54.81 -12.19 -41.87
N ASN A 138 54.39 -13.14 -42.72
CA ASN A 138 54.73 -14.58 -42.79
C ASN A 138 54.13 -15.51 -41.71
N GLY A 139 53.58 -16.70 -42.01
CA GLY A 139 53.43 -17.44 -43.26
C GLY A 139 52.94 -18.88 -42.97
N THR A 140 52.32 -19.47 -43.99
CA THR A 140 52.20 -20.91 -44.30
C THR A 140 51.36 -21.88 -43.46
N ALA A 141 50.58 -22.66 -44.21
CA ALA A 141 49.64 -23.71 -43.85
C ALA A 141 50.29 -25.02 -43.38
N SER A 142 49.53 -25.86 -42.68
CA SER A 142 49.56 -27.32 -42.87
C SER A 142 48.34 -28.00 -42.24
N ALA A 143 47.80 -28.98 -42.96
CA ALA A 143 46.78 -29.92 -42.53
C ALA A 143 47.41 -31.15 -41.87
N GLY A 144 46.75 -31.75 -40.86
CA GLY A 144 47.25 -32.96 -40.19
C GLY A 144 46.28 -33.60 -39.19
N ARG A 145 45.38 -34.42 -39.74
CA ARG A 145 44.77 -35.70 -39.28
C ARG A 145 45.10 -36.31 -37.89
N VAL A 146 44.04 -36.91 -37.28
CA VAL A 146 43.95 -38.00 -36.25
C VAL A 146 44.48 -37.62 -34.84
N GLU A 147 43.89 -37.93 -33.67
CA GLU A 147 43.26 -39.17 -33.22
C GLU A 147 42.59 -38.98 -31.84
N GLN A 148 41.57 -39.80 -31.56
CA GLN A 148 40.85 -39.88 -30.29
C GLN A 148 41.77 -40.25 -29.13
N ARG A 149 41.68 -39.52 -28.01
CA ARG A 149 42.11 -40.03 -26.71
C ARG A 149 41.25 -39.41 -25.60
N ALA A 150 40.52 -40.26 -24.89
CA ALA A 150 39.80 -39.92 -23.68
C ALA A 150 40.76 -39.47 -22.56
N PRO A 151 40.32 -38.59 -21.64
CA PRO A 151 40.84 -38.57 -20.30
C PRO A 151 39.76 -38.84 -19.25
N ALA A 152 40.13 -39.71 -18.32
CA ALA A 152 39.46 -40.05 -17.07
C ALA A 152 39.53 -38.87 -16.05
N PRO A 153 38.94 -38.99 -14.85
CA PRO A 153 38.13 -37.97 -14.21
C PRO A 153 38.93 -36.87 -13.49
N ARG A 154 38.48 -35.62 -13.61
CA ARG A 154 38.86 -34.56 -12.69
C ARG A 154 37.87 -34.53 -11.53
N GLN A 155 38.32 -35.02 -10.38
CA GLN A 155 37.69 -34.76 -9.09
C GLN A 155 37.82 -33.28 -8.74
N GLY A 156 36.77 -32.71 -8.14
CA GLY A 156 36.81 -31.40 -7.50
C GLY A 156 36.07 -30.27 -8.22
N ALA A 157 34.88 -30.53 -8.78
CA ALA A 157 33.88 -29.48 -8.90
C ALA A 157 32.97 -29.60 -7.67
N SER A 158 33.09 -28.63 -6.76
CA SER A 158 32.12 -28.38 -5.71
C SER A 158 30.73 -28.31 -6.34
N VAL A 159 29.91 -29.30 -6.04
CA VAL A 159 28.50 -29.32 -6.39
C VAL A 159 27.84 -28.21 -5.58
N GLU A 160 27.80 -27.01 -6.13
CA GLU A 160 26.81 -26.03 -5.70
C GLU A 160 25.45 -26.69 -5.94
N PRO A 161 24.59 -26.80 -4.91
CA PRO A 161 23.27 -27.34 -5.12
C PRO A 161 22.52 -26.33 -5.99
N GLU A 162 22.35 -26.65 -7.27
CA GLU A 162 21.33 -26.05 -8.12
C GLU A 162 19.99 -26.23 -7.40
N PHE A 163 19.61 -25.22 -6.61
CA PHE A 163 18.26 -25.03 -6.15
C PHE A 163 17.41 -25.01 -7.40
N ARG A 164 16.71 -26.12 -7.65
CA ARG A 164 15.67 -26.26 -8.66
C ARG A 164 14.72 -25.09 -8.48
N HIS A 165 14.93 -24.04 -9.26
CA HIS A 165 14.01 -22.93 -9.37
C HIS A 165 12.75 -23.49 -10.00
N ASN A 166 11.82 -23.93 -9.14
CA ASN A 166 10.47 -24.24 -9.56
C ASN A 166 9.90 -22.96 -10.17
N VAL A 167 9.79 -22.95 -11.51
CA VAL A 167 9.23 -21.89 -12.36
C VAL A 167 7.76 -21.54 -12.00
N LEU A 168 7.18 -22.19 -10.99
CA LEU A 168 5.78 -22.12 -10.60
C LEU A 168 5.52 -21.24 -9.37
N GLY A 169 6.53 -21.05 -8.51
CA GLY A 169 6.37 -20.33 -7.24
C GLY A 169 6.74 -18.85 -7.32
N SER A 170 6.11 -18.03 -6.48
CA SER A 170 6.63 -16.70 -6.15
C SER A 170 7.97 -16.84 -5.40
N PRO A 171 8.96 -15.95 -5.64
CA PRO A 171 10.25 -16.04 -4.96
C PRO A 171 10.08 -15.89 -3.45
N LEU A 172 10.83 -16.68 -2.69
CA LEU A 172 10.90 -16.56 -1.23
C LEU A 172 11.90 -15.47 -0.86
N ASP A 173 11.51 -14.57 0.03
CA ASP A 173 12.37 -13.53 0.60
C ASP A 173 13.20 -14.14 1.75
N PRO A 174 14.55 -14.17 1.67
CA PRO A 174 15.39 -14.74 2.71
C PRO A 174 15.24 -14.10 4.09
N ARG A 175 14.66 -12.89 4.17
CA ARG A 175 14.43 -12.17 5.43
C ARG A 175 13.25 -12.72 6.21
N TYR A 176 12.31 -13.43 5.57
CA TYR A 176 11.13 -13.97 6.21
C TYR A 176 11.37 -15.40 6.71
N THR A 177 11.83 -15.50 7.95
CA THR A 177 12.12 -16.77 8.63
C THR A 177 11.45 -16.80 10.00
N PHE A 178 11.35 -17.98 10.61
CA PHE A 178 10.84 -18.09 11.98
C PHE A 178 11.75 -17.36 12.99
N ALA A 179 13.07 -17.37 12.76
CA ALA A 179 14.03 -16.67 13.63
C ALA A 179 13.85 -15.14 13.62
N SER A 180 13.40 -14.59 12.49
CA SER A 180 13.13 -13.15 12.36
C SER A 180 11.68 -12.76 12.71
N PHE A 181 10.87 -13.70 13.19
CA PHE A 181 9.47 -13.47 13.57
C PHE A 181 9.33 -13.41 15.09
N ILE A 182 8.76 -12.32 15.61
CA ILE A 182 8.57 -12.13 17.05
C ILE A 182 7.26 -12.78 17.49
N GLU A 183 7.38 -13.82 18.31
CA GLU A 183 6.24 -14.48 18.96
C GLU A 183 5.77 -13.69 20.18
N GLY A 184 4.44 -13.66 20.38
CA GLY A 184 3.83 -13.18 21.61
C GLY A 184 2.34 -13.55 21.67
N PRO A 185 1.60 -13.06 22.68
CA PRO A 185 0.22 -13.46 22.92
C PRO A 185 -0.69 -13.33 21.68
N SER A 186 -0.47 -12.32 20.84
CA SER A 186 -1.33 -12.01 19.69
C SER A 186 -1.14 -12.93 18.48
N ASN A 187 -0.06 -13.71 18.43
CA ASN A 187 0.26 -14.59 17.31
C ASN A 187 0.76 -15.99 17.72
N ARG A 188 0.89 -16.28 19.02
CA ARG A 188 1.42 -17.54 19.56
C ARG A 188 0.78 -18.78 18.98
N VAL A 189 -0.55 -18.82 18.89
CA VAL A 189 -1.28 -20.00 18.39
C VAL A 189 -1.02 -20.21 16.89
N ALA A 190 -1.08 -19.13 16.11
CA ALA A 190 -0.76 -19.15 14.68
C ALA A 190 0.70 -19.57 14.42
N PHE A 191 1.64 -19.04 15.22
CA PHE A 191 3.05 -19.36 15.13
C PHE A 191 3.34 -20.83 15.47
N ALA A 192 2.73 -21.36 16.54
CA ALA A 192 2.86 -22.77 16.91
C ALA A 192 2.31 -23.70 15.82
N ALA A 193 1.15 -23.37 15.23
CA ALA A 193 0.59 -24.13 14.11
C ALA A 193 1.47 -24.07 12.87
N ALA A 194 2.01 -22.88 12.54
CA ALA A 194 2.94 -22.70 11.43
C ALA A 194 4.20 -23.56 11.58
N ARG A 195 4.79 -23.61 12.78
CA ARG A 195 5.94 -24.48 13.08
C ARG A 195 5.60 -25.96 12.95
N ALA A 196 4.46 -26.39 13.49
CA ALA A 196 4.02 -27.79 13.38
C ALA A 196 3.84 -28.24 11.93
N VAL A 197 3.33 -27.36 11.06
CA VAL A 197 3.22 -27.61 9.62
C VAL A 197 4.59 -27.67 8.94
N ALA A 198 5.49 -26.74 9.24
CA ALA A 198 6.81 -26.69 8.62
C ALA A 198 7.70 -27.90 8.98
N GLU A 199 7.65 -28.33 10.25
CA GLU A 199 8.42 -29.46 10.78
C GLU A 199 7.84 -30.84 10.39
N SER A 200 6.72 -30.87 9.66
CA SER A 200 6.05 -32.11 9.20
C SER A 200 5.81 -33.13 10.31
N GLN A 201 5.50 -32.66 11.52
CA GLN A 201 5.16 -33.52 12.65
C GLN A 201 3.92 -34.37 12.28
N SER A 202 3.78 -35.59 12.82
CA SER A 202 2.62 -36.46 12.50
C SER A 202 1.25 -35.83 12.80
N SER A 203 1.24 -34.74 13.59
CA SER A 203 0.10 -33.86 13.86
C SER A 203 -0.25 -32.89 12.73
N ALA A 204 0.65 -32.60 11.78
CA ALA A 204 0.45 -31.67 10.66
C ALA A 204 -0.74 -32.07 9.77
N VAL A 205 -0.99 -33.38 9.62
CA VAL A 205 -2.14 -33.91 8.87
C VAL A 205 -3.49 -33.49 9.49
N ARG A 206 -3.52 -33.17 10.80
CA ARG A 206 -4.75 -32.68 11.48
C ARG A 206 -5.06 -31.22 11.15
N PHE A 207 -4.12 -30.48 10.58
CA PHE A 207 -4.24 -29.04 10.30
C PHE A 207 -4.24 -28.80 8.79
N ASN A 208 -5.06 -29.53 8.04
CA ASN A 208 -5.15 -29.40 6.59
C ASN A 208 -6.58 -29.08 6.13
N PRO A 209 -6.84 -27.89 5.55
CA PRO A 209 -5.90 -26.76 5.40
C PRO A 209 -5.64 -26.02 6.71
N LEU A 210 -4.45 -25.43 6.85
CA LEU A 210 -4.18 -24.40 7.86
C LEU A 210 -4.54 -23.03 7.25
N PHE A 211 -5.50 -22.34 7.83
CA PHE A 211 -5.95 -21.04 7.38
C PHE A 211 -5.56 -19.95 8.40
N LEU A 212 -4.79 -18.97 7.95
CA LEU A 212 -4.34 -17.84 8.77
C LEU A 212 -5.06 -16.57 8.32
N HIS A 213 -5.74 -15.89 9.23
CA HIS A 213 -6.33 -14.59 8.92
C HIS A 213 -5.93 -13.52 9.91
N ALA A 214 -5.74 -12.32 9.37
CA ALA A 214 -5.32 -11.16 10.14
C ALA A 214 -5.56 -9.92 9.28
N THR A 215 -5.73 -8.75 9.90
CA THR A 215 -5.71 -7.50 9.15
C THR A 215 -4.34 -7.24 8.50
N VAL A 216 -4.23 -6.16 7.73
CA VAL A 216 -3.03 -5.84 6.95
C VAL A 216 -1.84 -5.59 7.87
N GLY A 217 -0.66 -6.13 7.50
CA GLY A 217 0.60 -5.83 8.19
C GLY A 217 0.82 -6.54 9.52
N LEU A 218 0.06 -7.60 9.83
CA LEU A 218 0.24 -8.41 11.06
C LEU A 218 1.16 -9.63 10.89
N GLY A 219 1.90 -9.71 9.79
CA GLY A 219 2.93 -10.75 9.59
C GLY A 219 2.47 -12.04 8.90
N LYS A 220 1.28 -12.06 8.25
CA LYS A 220 0.78 -13.21 7.48
C LYS A 220 1.80 -13.70 6.44
N THR A 221 2.21 -12.83 5.52
CA THR A 221 3.20 -13.12 4.47
C THR A 221 4.53 -13.59 5.06
N HIS A 222 4.99 -12.97 6.15
CA HIS A 222 6.21 -13.39 6.85
C HIS A 222 6.08 -14.82 7.33
N LEU A 223 4.99 -15.14 8.02
CA LEU A 223 4.76 -16.47 8.58
C LEU A 223 4.63 -17.53 7.48
N LEU A 224 3.92 -17.23 6.39
CA LEU A 224 3.79 -18.13 5.23
C LEU A 224 5.13 -18.44 4.58
N GLN A 225 5.94 -17.42 4.33
CA GLN A 225 7.26 -17.62 3.73
C GLN A 225 8.23 -18.30 4.69
N ALA A 226 8.11 -18.06 6.00
CA ALA A 226 8.86 -18.79 7.02
C ALA A 226 8.54 -20.28 7.01
N ILE A 227 7.26 -20.67 6.89
CA ILE A 227 6.84 -22.07 6.73
C ILE A 227 7.51 -22.67 5.48
N ALA A 228 7.46 -21.96 4.34
CA ALA A 228 8.05 -22.44 3.10
C ALA A 228 9.57 -22.67 3.23
N ALA A 229 10.28 -21.67 3.77
CA ALA A 229 11.73 -21.70 3.94
C ALA A 229 12.18 -22.77 4.93
N GLU A 230 11.43 -22.99 6.00
CA GLU A 230 11.75 -24.00 7.01
C GLU A 230 11.44 -25.42 6.51
N SER A 231 10.33 -25.60 5.78
CA SER A 231 10.00 -26.88 5.14
C SER A 231 11.07 -27.31 4.13
N LEU A 232 11.58 -26.37 3.32
CA LEU A 232 12.70 -26.62 2.41
C LEU A 232 14.02 -26.90 3.13
N ARG A 233 14.25 -26.30 4.31
CA ARG A 233 15.43 -26.60 5.14
C ARG A 233 15.38 -28.02 5.71
N HIS A 234 14.23 -28.43 6.24
CA HIS A 234 14.05 -29.77 6.80
C HIS A 234 14.06 -30.86 5.73
N ASN A 235 13.41 -30.63 4.59
CA ASN A 235 13.39 -31.57 3.48
C ASN A 235 13.65 -30.84 2.15
N PRO A 236 14.93 -30.73 1.73
CA PRO A 236 15.30 -30.07 0.48
C PRO A 236 14.74 -30.71 -0.79
N LYS A 237 14.25 -31.96 -0.69
CA LYS A 237 13.61 -32.68 -1.82
C LYS A 237 12.11 -32.45 -1.89
N SER A 238 11.50 -31.83 -0.88
CA SER A 238 10.07 -31.53 -0.81
C SER A 238 9.65 -30.57 -1.91
N ARG A 239 8.51 -30.84 -2.55
CA ARG A 239 7.89 -29.93 -3.52
C ARG A 239 7.05 -28.89 -2.79
N VAL A 240 7.69 -27.82 -2.38
CA VAL A 240 7.06 -26.65 -1.76
C VAL A 240 6.73 -25.61 -2.84
N VAL A 241 5.48 -25.14 -2.85
CA VAL A 241 5.00 -24.10 -3.77
C VAL A 241 4.36 -22.98 -2.98
N TYR A 242 4.95 -21.78 -3.06
CA TYR A 242 4.40 -20.55 -2.51
C TYR A 242 3.89 -19.67 -3.66
N LEU A 243 2.67 -19.15 -3.54
CA LEU A 243 2.06 -18.27 -4.54
C LEU A 243 1.15 -17.25 -3.87
N THR A 244 1.12 -16.03 -4.42
CA THR A 244 0.01 -15.12 -4.14
C THR A 244 -1.18 -15.51 -5.00
N ALA A 245 -2.39 -15.29 -4.48
CA ALA A 245 -3.63 -15.52 -5.22
C ALA A 245 -3.67 -14.76 -6.56
N GLU A 246 -3.18 -13.53 -6.58
CA GLU A 246 -3.05 -12.70 -7.79
C GLU A 246 -2.08 -13.32 -8.82
N TYR A 247 -0.90 -13.76 -8.38
CA TYR A 247 0.08 -14.39 -9.27
C TYR A 247 -0.47 -15.69 -9.86
N PHE A 248 -1.20 -16.47 -9.06
CA PHE A 248 -1.80 -17.71 -9.52
C PHE A 248 -2.90 -17.49 -10.55
N MET A 249 -3.80 -16.52 -10.30
CA MET A 249 -4.80 -16.08 -11.28
C MET A 249 -4.15 -15.67 -12.59
N TRP A 250 -3.08 -14.88 -12.51
CA TRP A 250 -2.33 -14.41 -13.67
C TRP A 250 -1.72 -15.56 -14.49
N ARG A 251 -1.03 -16.50 -13.82
CA ARG A 251 -0.44 -17.69 -14.45
C ARG A 251 -1.50 -18.54 -15.13
N PHE A 252 -2.65 -18.71 -14.48
CA PHE A 252 -3.76 -19.47 -15.00
C PHE A 252 -4.36 -18.84 -16.26
N ALA A 253 -4.64 -17.54 -16.23
CA ALA A 253 -5.17 -16.81 -17.39
C ALA A 253 -4.22 -16.90 -18.60
N THR A 254 -2.91 -16.78 -18.35
CA THR A 254 -1.88 -16.93 -19.38
C THR A 254 -1.86 -18.34 -19.97
N ALA A 255 -1.93 -19.38 -19.12
CA ALA A 255 -1.94 -20.77 -19.58
C ALA A 255 -3.19 -21.12 -20.41
N ILE A 256 -4.36 -20.53 -20.10
CA ILE A 256 -5.57 -20.69 -20.93
C ILE A 256 -5.36 -20.06 -22.30
N ARG A 257 -4.90 -18.80 -22.33
CA ARG A 257 -4.68 -18.07 -23.59
C ARG A 257 -3.69 -18.80 -24.50
N ASP A 258 -2.64 -19.35 -23.93
CA ASP A 258 -1.57 -20.02 -24.68
C ASP A 258 -1.87 -21.52 -24.89
N ASN A 259 -3.09 -21.98 -24.59
CA ASN A 259 -3.58 -23.37 -24.68
C ASN A 259 -2.69 -24.41 -23.94
N ASN A 260 -2.01 -23.97 -22.89
CA ASN A 260 -1.07 -24.73 -22.07
C ASN A 260 -1.64 -25.11 -20.69
N ALA A 261 -2.96 -25.17 -20.56
CA ALA A 261 -3.64 -25.49 -19.30
C ALA A 261 -3.28 -26.90 -18.77
N LEU A 262 -3.02 -27.87 -19.66
CA LEU A 262 -2.59 -29.23 -19.29
C LEU A 262 -1.21 -29.21 -18.62
N THR A 263 -0.25 -28.50 -19.19
CA THR A 263 1.10 -28.32 -18.63
C THR A 263 1.05 -27.69 -17.24
N LEU A 264 0.17 -26.69 -17.05
CA LEU A 264 -0.02 -26.07 -15.73
C LEU A 264 -0.58 -27.09 -14.70
N LYS A 265 -1.55 -27.92 -15.09
CA LYS A 265 -2.09 -28.97 -14.22
C LYS A 265 -1.03 -30.00 -13.85
N GLU A 266 -0.17 -30.41 -14.78
CA GLU A 266 0.94 -31.34 -14.51
C GLU A 266 1.98 -30.75 -13.57
N GLN A 267 2.36 -29.48 -13.76
CA GLN A 267 3.30 -28.78 -12.89
C GLN A 267 2.78 -28.67 -11.44
N LEU A 268 1.46 -28.67 -11.27
CA LEU A 268 0.79 -28.56 -9.99
C LEU A 268 0.44 -29.91 -9.32
N ARG A 269 0.81 -31.05 -9.93
CA ARG A 269 0.65 -32.38 -9.29
C ARG A 269 1.75 -32.63 -8.25
N ASP A 270 1.50 -33.56 -7.34
CA ASP A 270 2.42 -34.06 -6.30
C ASP A 270 3.10 -32.95 -5.50
N ILE A 271 2.32 -31.94 -5.10
CA ILE A 271 2.78 -30.88 -4.21
C ILE A 271 2.77 -31.41 -2.77
N ASP A 272 3.91 -31.36 -2.10
CA ASP A 272 4.02 -31.73 -0.69
C ASP A 272 3.45 -30.62 0.21
N LEU A 273 3.71 -29.36 -0.15
CA LEU A 273 3.24 -28.19 0.59
C LEU A 273 2.82 -27.07 -0.35
N LEU A 274 1.54 -26.73 -0.32
CA LEU A 274 0.93 -25.63 -1.07
C LEU A 274 0.66 -24.45 -0.13
N ILE A 275 1.23 -23.28 -0.44
CA ILE A 275 1.05 -22.07 0.34
C ILE A 275 0.46 -20.97 -0.55
N ILE A 276 -0.72 -20.47 -0.17
CA ILE A 276 -1.45 -19.44 -0.90
C ILE A 276 -1.58 -18.19 -0.03
N ASP A 277 -0.97 -17.09 -0.46
CA ASP A 277 -1.09 -15.78 0.21
C ASP A 277 -2.17 -14.90 -0.44
N ASP A 278 -2.73 -13.99 0.35
CA ASP A 278 -3.73 -12.99 -0.02
C ASP A 278 -4.97 -13.54 -0.79
N MET A 279 -5.60 -14.59 -0.26
CA MET A 279 -6.79 -15.23 -0.84
C MET A 279 -7.95 -14.26 -1.13
N GLN A 280 -8.03 -13.11 -0.44
CA GLN A 280 -9.05 -12.09 -0.65
C GLN A 280 -9.02 -11.43 -2.05
N PHE A 281 -7.89 -11.50 -2.77
CA PHE A 281 -7.78 -10.88 -4.10
C PHE A 281 -8.35 -11.73 -5.23
N LEU A 282 -8.93 -12.90 -4.91
CA LEU A 282 -9.64 -13.73 -5.89
C LEU A 282 -11.01 -13.11 -6.21
N GLN A 283 -11.06 -12.26 -7.25
CA GLN A 283 -12.27 -11.56 -7.71
C GLN A 283 -12.42 -11.68 -9.25
N GLY A 284 -13.63 -12.00 -9.75
CA GLY A 284 -13.98 -11.92 -11.19
C GLY A 284 -14.93 -13.03 -11.69
N LYS A 285 -16.16 -12.67 -12.10
CA LYS A 285 -17.28 -13.62 -12.33
C LYS A 285 -17.07 -14.70 -13.41
N SER A 286 -16.28 -14.44 -14.46
CA SER A 286 -16.17 -15.36 -15.62
C SER A 286 -15.06 -16.39 -15.47
N ILE A 287 -13.88 -15.98 -14.98
CA ILE A 287 -12.69 -16.85 -14.80
C ILE A 287 -12.76 -17.63 -13.48
N GLN A 288 -13.59 -17.18 -12.54
CA GLN A 288 -13.73 -17.78 -11.20
C GLN A 288 -14.18 -19.25 -11.20
N HIS A 289 -15.05 -19.70 -12.10
CA HIS A 289 -15.55 -21.08 -12.04
C HIS A 289 -14.46 -22.10 -12.37
N GLU A 290 -13.78 -21.95 -13.50
CA GLU A 290 -12.68 -22.84 -13.88
C GLU A 290 -11.51 -22.74 -12.88
N PHE A 291 -11.28 -21.53 -12.35
CA PHE A 291 -10.28 -21.30 -11.34
C PHE A 291 -10.62 -21.92 -9.97
N CYS A 292 -11.87 -21.85 -9.52
CA CYS A 292 -12.33 -22.51 -8.29
C CYS A 292 -12.23 -24.03 -8.42
N HIS A 293 -12.52 -24.58 -9.60
CA HIS A 293 -12.26 -25.98 -9.89
C HIS A 293 -10.77 -26.34 -9.77
N LEU A 294 -9.87 -25.50 -10.30
CA LEU A 294 -8.43 -25.69 -10.11
C LEU A 294 -8.03 -25.64 -8.65
N ILE A 295 -8.46 -24.63 -7.90
CA ILE A 295 -8.16 -24.53 -6.47
C ILE A 295 -8.64 -25.79 -5.75
N ASN A 296 -9.87 -26.25 -6.00
CA ASN A 296 -10.34 -27.48 -5.37
C ASN A 296 -9.45 -28.68 -5.72
N MET A 297 -9.03 -28.84 -6.98
CA MET A 297 -8.08 -29.90 -7.34
C MET A 297 -6.73 -29.74 -6.63
N LEU A 298 -6.23 -28.52 -6.45
CA LEU A 298 -4.99 -28.26 -5.72
C LEU A 298 -5.13 -28.57 -4.23
N LEU A 299 -6.25 -28.16 -3.62
CA LEU A 299 -6.56 -28.43 -2.23
C LEU A 299 -6.70 -29.94 -1.96
N ASP A 300 -7.20 -30.70 -2.94
CA ASP A 300 -7.37 -32.15 -2.81
C ASP A 300 -6.09 -32.95 -3.16
N SER A 301 -5.20 -32.40 -4.00
CA SER A 301 -3.96 -33.07 -4.43
C SER A 301 -2.73 -32.74 -3.58
N ALA A 302 -2.70 -31.57 -2.94
CA ALA A 302 -1.60 -31.18 -2.07
C ALA A 302 -1.66 -31.96 -0.75
N LYS A 303 -0.53 -32.50 -0.32
CA LYS A 303 -0.46 -33.24 0.97
C LYS A 303 -0.73 -32.32 2.16
N GLN A 304 -0.25 -31.08 2.08
CA GLN A 304 -0.46 -30.04 3.07
C GLN A 304 -0.78 -28.71 2.39
N VAL A 305 -1.79 -28.02 2.91
CA VAL A 305 -2.19 -26.69 2.42
C VAL A 305 -2.11 -25.67 3.54
N VAL A 306 -1.52 -24.51 3.25
CA VAL A 306 -1.55 -23.31 4.09
C VAL A 306 -2.13 -22.16 3.27
N VAL A 307 -3.08 -21.42 3.83
CA VAL A 307 -3.73 -20.29 3.18
C VAL A 307 -3.71 -19.08 4.10
N ALA A 308 -3.49 -17.89 3.56
CA ALA A 308 -3.67 -16.64 4.28
C ALA A 308 -4.67 -15.69 3.62
N ALA A 309 -5.39 -14.94 4.44
CA ALA A 309 -6.31 -13.89 4.00
C ALA A 309 -6.39 -12.72 4.98
N ASP A 310 -7.02 -11.62 4.56
CA ASP A 310 -7.31 -10.47 5.42
C ASP A 310 -8.50 -10.69 6.39
N ARG A 311 -9.27 -11.75 6.18
CA ARG A 311 -10.53 -12.06 6.87
C ARG A 311 -10.77 -13.58 6.93
N PRO A 312 -11.65 -14.09 7.81
CA PRO A 312 -11.94 -15.52 7.90
C PRO A 312 -12.60 -16.08 6.63
N PRO A 313 -12.58 -17.42 6.40
CA PRO A 313 -13.09 -18.01 5.16
C PRO A 313 -14.59 -17.76 4.91
N SER A 314 -15.38 -17.62 5.97
CA SER A 314 -16.81 -17.29 5.90
C SER A 314 -17.08 -15.96 5.20
N GLU A 315 -16.20 -14.97 5.40
CA GLU A 315 -16.32 -13.59 4.90
C GLU A 315 -15.71 -13.39 3.50
N LEU A 316 -15.14 -14.43 2.90
CA LEU A 316 -14.61 -14.39 1.53
C LEU A 316 -15.73 -14.56 0.50
N GLU A 317 -16.64 -13.59 0.42
CA GLU A 317 -17.83 -13.64 -0.46
C GLU A 317 -17.51 -13.83 -1.95
N SER A 318 -16.32 -13.42 -2.39
CA SER A 318 -15.87 -13.59 -3.77
C SER A 318 -15.52 -15.04 -4.12
N LEU A 319 -15.41 -15.93 -3.12
CA LEU A 319 -15.11 -17.35 -3.32
C LEU A 319 -16.38 -18.20 -3.40
N GLU A 320 -16.33 -19.22 -4.27
CA GLU A 320 -17.38 -20.22 -4.39
C GLU A 320 -17.65 -20.90 -3.01
N PRO A 321 -18.93 -21.15 -2.66
CA PRO A 321 -19.30 -21.81 -1.40
C PRO A 321 -18.54 -23.12 -1.12
N ARG A 322 -18.21 -23.90 -2.15
CA ARG A 322 -17.47 -25.16 -2.02
C ARG A 322 -16.04 -24.94 -1.51
N VAL A 323 -15.33 -23.96 -2.07
CA VAL A 323 -13.97 -23.60 -1.63
C VAL A 323 -14.00 -23.09 -0.20
N ARG A 324 -14.96 -22.21 0.14
CA ARG A 324 -15.13 -21.71 1.52
C ARG A 324 -15.39 -22.84 2.52
N SER A 325 -16.26 -23.78 2.17
CA SER A 325 -16.55 -24.96 3.01
C SER A 325 -15.29 -25.79 3.24
N ARG A 326 -14.47 -26.00 2.20
CA ARG A 326 -13.22 -26.76 2.30
C ARG A 326 -12.18 -26.07 3.18
N LEU A 327 -12.04 -24.75 3.05
CA LEU A 327 -11.15 -23.94 3.90
C LEU A 327 -11.60 -23.96 5.37
N ASN A 328 -12.91 -23.93 5.63
CA ASN A 328 -13.47 -24.05 6.98
C ASN A 328 -13.34 -25.47 7.57
N GLY A 329 -13.18 -26.50 6.75
CA GLY A 329 -13.02 -27.88 7.21
C GLY A 329 -11.67 -28.19 7.87
N GLY A 330 -10.71 -27.27 7.77
CA GLY A 330 -9.41 -27.36 8.42
C GLY A 330 -9.35 -26.58 9.75
N VAL A 331 -8.24 -25.89 9.99
CA VAL A 331 -8.04 -25.03 11.17
C VAL A 331 -7.86 -23.59 10.74
N ALA A 332 -8.77 -22.71 11.18
CA ALA A 332 -8.67 -21.26 10.99
C ALA A 332 -8.18 -20.58 12.26
N LEU A 333 -7.07 -19.83 12.14
CA LEU A 333 -6.45 -19.09 13.25
C LEU A 333 -6.35 -17.61 12.92
N GLU A 334 -6.76 -16.80 13.89
CA GLU A 334 -6.64 -15.35 13.83
C GLU A 334 -5.29 -14.90 14.39
N MET A 335 -4.67 -13.90 13.75
CA MET A 335 -3.58 -13.12 14.33
C MET A 335 -4.06 -11.71 14.64
N SER A 336 -3.71 -11.20 15.82
CA SER A 336 -4.09 -9.88 16.28
C SER A 336 -2.90 -8.91 16.33
N ALA A 337 -3.19 -7.63 16.53
CA ALA A 337 -2.17 -6.59 16.63
C ALA A 337 -1.12 -6.91 17.72
N PRO A 338 0.19 -6.66 17.46
CA PRO A 338 1.24 -6.93 18.42
C PRO A 338 1.10 -6.02 19.65
N ASP A 339 1.36 -6.56 20.83
CA ASP A 339 1.43 -5.78 22.06
C ASP A 339 2.71 -4.93 22.13
N PHE A 340 2.85 -4.12 23.18
CA PHE A 340 4.03 -3.28 23.37
C PHE A 340 5.34 -4.08 23.40
N ALA A 341 5.37 -5.21 24.11
CA ALA A 341 6.56 -6.04 24.24
C ALA A 341 6.98 -6.63 22.89
N MET A 342 6.02 -7.09 22.10
CA MET A 342 6.23 -7.57 20.74
C MET A 342 6.74 -6.46 19.82
N ARG A 343 6.13 -5.27 19.85
CA ARG A 343 6.58 -4.11 19.04
C ARG A 343 8.01 -3.72 19.38
N LEU A 344 8.34 -3.64 20.67
CA LEU A 344 9.71 -3.38 21.12
C LEU A 344 10.67 -4.48 20.66
N GLY A 345 10.27 -5.75 20.75
CA GLY A 345 11.05 -6.88 20.25
C GLY A 345 11.32 -6.78 18.74
N MET A 346 10.31 -6.41 17.95
CA MET A 346 10.45 -6.21 16.51
C MET A 346 11.45 -5.09 16.19
N LEU A 347 11.37 -3.96 16.90
CA LEU A 347 12.31 -2.85 16.75
C LEU A 347 13.74 -3.22 17.16
N LYS A 348 13.91 -3.93 18.29
CA LYS A 348 15.22 -4.38 18.77
C LYS A 348 15.87 -5.35 17.78
N LEU A 349 15.10 -6.29 17.23
CA LEU A 349 15.57 -7.20 16.20
C LEU A 349 16.00 -6.42 14.94
N ARG A 350 15.19 -5.46 14.49
CA ARG A 350 15.53 -4.61 13.33
C ARG A 350 16.76 -3.76 13.56
N ARG A 351 16.95 -3.20 14.76
CA ARG A 351 18.20 -2.51 15.13
C ARG A 351 19.39 -3.45 15.06
N ALA A 352 19.26 -4.68 15.56
CA ALA A 352 20.36 -5.65 15.51
C ALA A 352 20.78 -5.97 14.06
N THR A 353 19.80 -6.17 13.16
CA THR A 353 20.06 -6.36 11.72
C THR A 353 20.64 -5.12 11.07
N ALA A 354 20.11 -3.93 11.36
CA ALA A 354 20.65 -2.69 10.81
C ALA A 354 22.08 -2.43 11.29
N LYS A 355 22.41 -2.80 12.53
CA LYS A 355 23.76 -2.65 13.10
C LYS A 355 24.78 -3.61 12.51
N SER A 356 24.35 -4.78 12.01
CA SER A 356 25.23 -5.67 11.26
C SER A 356 25.57 -5.10 9.88
N ASP A 357 24.65 -4.33 9.28
CA ASP A 357 24.85 -3.70 7.98
C ASP A 357 25.62 -2.37 8.11
N ASP A 358 25.36 -1.61 9.17
CA ASP A 358 26.01 -0.34 9.51
C ASP A 358 26.40 -0.30 11.00
N THR A 359 27.69 -0.52 11.27
CA THR A 359 28.22 -0.54 12.65
C THR A 359 28.16 0.84 13.34
N SER A 360 28.03 1.93 12.57
CA SER A 360 27.94 3.29 13.11
C SER A 360 26.55 3.64 13.67
N LEU A 361 25.57 2.78 13.42
CA LEU A 361 24.21 2.93 13.91
C LEU A 361 24.13 2.87 15.45
N ASP A 362 23.73 3.98 16.05
CA ASP A 362 23.56 4.12 17.50
C ASP A 362 22.16 4.60 17.89
N ILE A 363 21.18 3.70 17.82
CA ILE A 363 19.82 3.97 18.29
C ILE A 363 19.67 3.45 19.72
N SER A 364 19.41 4.36 20.66
CA SER A 364 19.22 4.01 22.08
C SER A 364 17.96 3.17 22.32
N ASP A 365 17.97 2.37 23.40
CA ASP A 365 16.79 1.59 23.82
C ASP A 365 15.60 2.50 24.16
N GLU A 366 15.86 3.68 24.75
CA GLU A 366 14.83 4.67 25.08
C GLU A 366 14.06 5.16 23.84
N ILE A 367 14.78 5.40 22.74
CA ILE A 367 14.17 5.76 21.46
C ILE A 367 13.25 4.63 20.96
N LEU A 368 13.72 3.39 20.98
CA LEU A 368 12.91 2.25 20.53
C LEU A 368 11.67 2.03 21.40
N GLU A 369 11.82 2.18 22.72
CA GLU A 369 10.68 2.12 23.65
C GLU A 369 9.66 3.22 23.36
N HIS A 370 10.13 4.44 23.09
CA HIS A 370 9.24 5.55 22.71
C HIS A 370 8.50 5.25 21.40
N VAL A 371 9.21 4.79 20.36
CA VAL A 371 8.56 4.41 19.08
C VAL A 371 7.55 3.29 19.28
N ALA A 372 7.85 2.27 20.09
CA ALA A 372 6.92 1.16 20.36
C ALA A 372 5.66 1.59 21.15
N ARG A 373 5.74 2.68 21.93
CA ARG A 373 4.59 3.29 22.61
C ARG A 373 3.76 4.14 21.65
N THR A 374 4.41 4.92 20.79
CA THR A 374 3.76 5.88 19.89
C THR A 374 3.13 5.21 18.67
N VAL A 375 3.80 4.21 18.08
CA VAL A 375 3.33 3.52 16.88
C VAL A 375 2.60 2.24 17.28
N THR A 376 1.28 2.37 17.49
CA THR A 376 0.41 1.26 17.91
C THR A 376 -0.26 0.53 16.75
N GLY A 377 0.05 0.90 15.51
CA GLY A 377 -0.55 0.36 14.30
C GLY A 377 0.03 -1.00 13.87
N SER A 378 -0.01 -1.25 12.56
CA SER A 378 0.45 -2.51 11.98
C SER A 378 1.98 -2.69 12.04
N GLY A 379 2.48 -3.91 11.88
CA GLY A 379 3.92 -4.16 11.77
C GLY A 379 4.58 -3.43 10.60
N ARG A 380 3.82 -3.16 9.53
CA ARG A 380 4.28 -2.32 8.40
C ARG A 380 4.48 -0.85 8.81
N GLU A 381 3.58 -0.32 9.63
CA GLU A 381 3.73 1.04 10.16
C GLU A 381 4.93 1.14 11.09
N LEU A 382 5.11 0.14 11.96
CA LEU A 382 6.26 0.04 12.84
C LEU A 382 7.59 -0.05 12.08
N GLU A 383 7.64 -0.86 11.01
CA GLU A 383 8.78 -0.95 10.12
C GLU A 383 9.02 0.37 9.37
N GLY A 384 7.96 1.04 8.92
CA GLY A 384 8.06 2.37 8.32
C GLY A 384 8.64 3.41 9.27
N ALA A 385 8.21 3.40 10.54
CA ALA A 385 8.70 4.31 11.57
C ALA A 385 10.18 4.07 11.86
N PHE A 386 10.59 2.80 11.94
CA PHE A 386 11.99 2.42 12.12
C PHE A 386 12.85 2.84 10.92
N ASN A 387 12.37 2.62 9.69
CA ASN A 387 13.10 3.04 8.48
C ASN A 387 13.25 4.56 8.41
N GLN A 388 12.25 5.31 8.88
CA GLN A 388 12.32 6.77 8.95
C GLN A 388 13.34 7.23 10.00
N LEU A 389 13.40 6.56 11.15
CA LEU A 389 14.42 6.80 12.16
C LEU A 389 15.82 6.53 11.61
N LEU A 390 16.02 5.38 10.95
CA LEU A 390 17.28 5.00 10.30
C LEU A 390 17.74 6.06 9.29
N PHE A 391 16.83 6.49 8.40
CA PHE A 391 17.12 7.53 7.42
C PHE A 391 17.51 8.86 8.08
N ARG A 392 16.81 9.25 9.15
CA ARG A 392 17.09 10.51 9.87
C ARG A 392 18.42 10.48 10.58
N GLN A 393 18.78 9.35 11.18
CA GLN A 393 20.05 9.20 11.89
C GLN A 393 21.27 9.40 10.99
N SER A 394 21.15 9.13 9.68
CA SER A 394 22.19 9.44 8.70
C SER A 394 22.49 10.94 8.55
N PHE A 395 21.56 11.83 8.96
CA PHE A 395 21.70 13.29 8.87
C PHE A 395 21.70 13.99 10.24
N GLU A 396 21.05 13.38 11.24
CA GLU A 396 20.84 13.91 12.59
C GLU A 396 21.31 12.86 13.62
N PRO A 397 22.62 12.79 13.97
CA PRO A 397 23.17 11.73 14.83
C PRO A 397 22.68 11.78 16.27
N GLN A 398 22.16 12.94 16.71
CA GLN A 398 21.70 13.19 18.08
C GLN A 398 20.19 13.49 18.05
N ILE A 399 19.40 12.49 17.70
CA ILE A 399 17.95 12.63 17.63
C ILE A 399 17.33 12.56 19.04
N THR A 400 16.61 13.61 19.43
CA THR A 400 15.91 13.66 20.72
C THR A 400 14.51 13.03 20.62
N ILE A 401 13.95 12.61 21.75
CA ILE A 401 12.59 12.06 21.82
C ILE A 401 11.55 13.07 21.31
N ASP A 402 11.68 14.35 21.66
CA ASP A 402 10.79 15.41 21.17
C ASP A 402 10.80 15.53 19.66
N ARG A 403 11.99 15.42 19.05
CA ARG A 403 12.14 15.45 17.60
C ARG A 403 11.50 14.24 16.92
N ILE A 404 11.60 13.06 17.53
CA ILE A 404 10.92 11.84 17.07
C ILE A 404 9.40 12.04 17.13
N ASP A 405 8.89 12.68 18.18
CA ASP A 405 7.47 12.99 18.32
C ASP A 405 6.95 13.94 17.24
N GLU A 406 7.74 14.94 16.83
CA GLU A 406 7.40 15.78 15.68
C GLU A 406 7.34 14.95 14.38
N ILE A 407 8.34 14.09 14.16
CA ILE A 407 8.47 13.30 12.93
C ILE A 407 7.35 12.25 12.81
N LEU A 408 7.18 11.44 13.86
CA LEU A 408 6.20 10.34 13.90
C LEU A 408 4.79 10.87 14.18
N GLY A 409 4.66 12.01 14.85
CA GLY A 409 3.39 12.65 15.17
C GLY A 409 2.54 12.93 13.94
N HIS A 410 3.16 13.41 12.86
CA HIS A 410 2.45 13.71 11.62
C HIS A 410 2.01 12.47 10.83
N ILE A 411 2.67 11.32 11.02
CA ILE A 411 2.52 10.12 10.17
C ILE A 411 1.66 9.06 10.85
N TYR A 412 1.83 8.87 12.17
CA TYR A 412 1.23 7.76 12.90
C TYR A 412 0.17 8.18 13.93
N ARG A 413 0.07 9.47 14.30
CA ARG A 413 -1.05 9.97 15.12
C ARG A 413 -2.36 10.16 14.32
N SER A 414 -2.46 9.59 13.11
CA SER A 414 -3.71 9.54 12.34
C SER A 414 -4.68 8.44 12.82
N GLY A 415 -4.38 7.76 13.93
CA GLY A 415 -5.09 6.54 14.39
C GLY A 415 -6.24 6.72 15.38
N GLU A 416 -6.43 7.90 16.00
CA GLU A 416 -7.69 8.24 16.67
C GLU A 416 -7.93 9.75 16.51
N PRO A 417 -8.98 10.22 15.79
CA PRO A 417 -9.45 11.57 16.06
C PRO A 417 -9.79 11.58 17.54
N LYS A 418 -9.06 12.39 18.32
CA LYS A 418 -9.31 12.51 19.75
C LYS A 418 -10.81 12.71 19.92
N ARG A 419 -11.48 11.72 20.51
CA ARG A 419 -12.94 11.66 20.47
C ARG A 419 -13.46 12.83 21.29
N VAL A 420 -14.00 13.83 20.60
CA VAL A 420 -14.59 15.01 21.21
C VAL A 420 -15.61 14.57 22.28
N ARG A 421 -15.37 14.93 23.54
CA ARG A 421 -16.31 14.64 24.63
C ARG A 421 -17.23 15.84 24.83
N ILE A 422 -18.47 15.57 25.26
CA ILE A 422 -19.45 16.64 25.55
C ILE A 422 -18.89 17.60 26.62
N GLU A 423 -18.12 17.09 27.58
CA GLU A 423 -17.48 17.90 28.61
C GLU A 423 -16.49 18.93 28.06
N ASP A 424 -15.78 18.59 26.98
CA ASP A 424 -14.83 19.49 26.31
C ASP A 424 -15.55 20.60 25.56
N ILE A 425 -16.62 20.23 24.84
CA ILE A 425 -17.52 21.19 24.18
C ILE A 425 -18.09 22.17 25.21
N GLN A 426 -18.60 21.68 26.35
CA GLN A 426 -19.14 22.52 27.42
C GLN A 426 -18.09 23.51 27.94
N ARG A 427 -16.85 23.05 28.15
CA ARG A 427 -15.75 23.87 28.67
C ARG A 427 -15.34 24.96 27.68
N ILE A 428 -15.21 24.61 26.40
CA ILE A 428 -14.74 25.54 25.36
C ILE A 428 -15.82 26.58 25.04
N VAL A 429 -17.08 26.15 24.93
CA VAL A 429 -18.21 27.07 24.72
C VAL A 429 -18.41 27.98 25.95
N ALA A 430 -18.28 27.44 27.16
CA ALA A 430 -18.31 28.24 28.40
C ALA A 430 -17.25 29.36 28.38
N ARG A 431 -16.01 29.01 28.07
CA ARG A 431 -14.89 29.96 27.98
C ARG A 431 -15.14 31.03 26.91
N HIS A 432 -15.59 30.63 25.72
CA HIS A 432 -15.84 31.54 24.61
C HIS A 432 -16.91 32.60 24.92
N TYR A 433 -18.01 32.18 25.53
CA TYR A 433 -19.11 33.08 25.89
C TYR A 433 -18.96 33.73 27.27
N ASN A 434 -17.83 33.51 27.94
CA ASN A 434 -17.55 33.98 29.29
C ASN A 434 -18.67 33.63 30.30
N VAL A 435 -19.16 32.38 30.22
CA VAL A 435 -20.14 31.81 31.15
C VAL A 435 -19.54 30.61 31.86
N SER A 436 -19.99 30.33 33.08
CA SER A 436 -19.51 29.15 33.80
C SER A 436 -20.16 27.86 33.29
N LYS A 437 -19.47 26.72 33.47
CA LYS A 437 -20.03 25.40 33.15
C LYS A 437 -21.31 25.13 33.95
N THR A 438 -21.36 25.55 35.21
CA THR A 438 -22.54 25.40 36.07
C THR A 438 -23.74 26.21 35.54
N GLU A 439 -23.51 27.40 34.99
CA GLU A 439 -24.57 28.19 34.36
C GLU A 439 -25.11 27.55 33.08
N LEU A 440 -24.24 26.95 32.25
CA LEU A 440 -24.68 26.16 31.09
C LEU A 440 -25.59 24.99 31.49
N LEU A 441 -25.35 24.38 32.64
CA LEU A 441 -26.17 23.27 33.16
C LEU A 441 -27.43 23.76 33.89
N SER A 442 -27.41 24.97 34.48
CA SER A 442 -28.49 25.53 35.29
C SER A 442 -29.82 25.71 34.55
N ASN A 443 -30.95 25.82 35.26
CA ASN A 443 -32.27 26.09 34.68
C ASN A 443 -32.52 27.56 34.29
N ARG A 444 -31.51 28.44 34.40
CA ARG A 444 -31.66 29.87 34.07
C ARG A 444 -31.94 30.06 32.56
N ARG A 445 -32.89 30.95 32.26
CA ARG A 445 -33.40 31.23 30.90
C ARG A 445 -32.97 32.59 30.33
N THR A 446 -32.02 33.27 30.95
CA THR A 446 -31.48 34.54 30.46
C THR A 446 -30.78 34.35 29.11
N ARG A 447 -30.98 35.28 28.16
CA ARG A 447 -30.44 35.18 26.79
C ARG A 447 -28.92 34.94 26.75
N THR A 448 -28.20 35.57 27.67
CA THR A 448 -26.74 35.44 27.86
C THR A 448 -26.28 34.02 28.21
N ILE A 449 -27.16 33.16 28.71
CA ILE A 449 -26.87 31.75 29.06
C ILE A 449 -27.54 30.80 28.07
N VAL A 450 -28.74 31.15 27.57
CA VAL A 450 -29.50 30.30 26.65
C VAL A 450 -28.80 30.17 25.29
N LYS A 451 -28.30 31.25 24.70
CA LYS A 451 -27.59 31.17 23.40
C LYS A 451 -26.34 30.27 23.49
N PRO A 452 -25.41 30.46 24.46
CA PRO A 452 -24.27 29.55 24.64
C PRO A 452 -24.66 28.10 24.87
N ARG A 453 -25.72 27.85 25.65
CA ARG A 453 -26.23 26.49 25.91
C ARG A 453 -26.75 25.82 24.65
N GLN A 454 -27.49 26.56 23.82
CA GLN A 454 -28.01 26.04 22.55
C GLN A 454 -26.89 25.72 21.57
N VAL A 455 -25.86 26.59 21.50
CA VAL A 455 -24.64 26.34 20.71
C VAL A 455 -23.90 25.10 21.19
N ALA A 456 -23.72 24.93 22.50
CA ALA A 456 -23.06 23.74 23.06
C ALA A 456 -23.83 22.44 22.78
N MET A 457 -25.16 22.45 22.83
CA MET A 457 -26.02 21.31 22.49
C MET A 457 -25.93 20.97 20.99
N TYR A 458 -25.94 21.98 20.12
CA TYR A 458 -25.76 21.82 18.68
C TYR A 458 -24.41 21.18 18.35
N LEU A 459 -23.31 21.75 18.87
CA LEU A 459 -21.97 21.21 18.66
C LEU A 459 -21.85 19.78 19.23
N SER A 460 -22.48 19.49 20.36
CA SER A 460 -22.52 18.12 20.92
C SER A 460 -23.21 17.13 19.99
N LYS A 461 -24.26 17.56 19.28
CA LYS A 461 -24.98 16.70 18.33
C LYS A 461 -24.20 16.48 17.03
N VAL A 462 -23.47 17.48 16.56
CA VAL A 462 -22.73 17.40 15.28
C VAL A 462 -21.35 16.76 15.45
N MET A 463 -20.69 16.99 16.59
CA MET A 463 -19.29 16.59 16.82
C MET A 463 -19.14 15.30 17.63
N THR A 464 -20.24 14.71 18.11
CA THR A 464 -20.19 13.46 18.89
C THR A 464 -21.27 12.47 18.44
N PRO A 465 -21.06 11.15 18.55
CA PRO A 465 -22.06 10.14 18.18
C PRO A 465 -23.20 9.99 19.21
N ARG A 466 -23.35 10.94 20.14
CA ARG A 466 -24.26 10.83 21.29
C ARG A 466 -25.71 11.10 20.88
N SER A 467 -26.64 10.38 21.50
CA SER A 467 -28.07 10.53 21.26
C SER A 467 -28.62 11.81 21.90
N LEU A 468 -29.73 12.37 21.38
CA LEU A 468 -30.38 13.56 21.97
C LEU A 468 -30.75 13.38 23.46
N PRO A 469 -31.27 12.23 23.91
CA PRO A 469 -31.51 12.00 25.34
C PRO A 469 -30.24 11.98 26.18
N GLU A 470 -29.13 11.48 25.63
CA GLU A 470 -27.85 11.42 26.32
C GLU A 470 -27.18 12.80 26.43
N ILE A 471 -27.28 13.61 25.37
CA ILE A 471 -26.90 15.02 25.39
C ILE A 471 -27.74 15.75 26.46
N GLY A 472 -29.06 15.57 26.47
CA GLY A 472 -29.95 16.19 27.45
C GLY A 472 -29.56 15.89 28.91
N ARG A 473 -29.21 14.63 29.20
CA ARG A 473 -28.66 14.21 30.52
C ARG A 473 -27.39 14.98 30.89
N ARG A 474 -26.46 15.16 29.95
CA ARG A 474 -25.20 15.90 30.14
C ARG A 474 -25.38 17.41 30.26
N PHE A 475 -26.54 17.94 29.86
CA PHE A 475 -26.93 19.34 30.03
C PHE A 475 -27.97 19.51 31.14
N GLY A 476 -27.69 19.00 32.34
CA GLY A 476 -28.52 19.24 33.53
C GLY A 476 -29.85 18.47 33.53
N GLY A 477 -29.89 17.27 32.95
CA GLY A 477 -31.09 16.41 32.99
C GLY A 477 -32.24 16.88 32.11
N ARG A 478 -31.95 17.56 30.99
CA ARG A 478 -32.97 18.10 30.09
C ARG A 478 -33.57 17.05 29.17
N ASP A 479 -34.84 17.24 28.82
CA ASP A 479 -35.54 16.39 27.86
C ASP A 479 -34.94 16.47 26.46
N HIS A 480 -35.00 15.35 25.75
CA HIS A 480 -34.51 15.21 24.38
C HIS A 480 -35.17 16.22 23.42
N THR A 481 -36.43 16.60 23.66
CA THR A 481 -37.16 17.63 22.89
C THR A 481 -36.51 19.00 23.04
N THR A 482 -36.02 19.36 24.23
CA THR A 482 -35.31 20.62 24.47
C THR A 482 -34.01 20.69 23.68
N VAL A 483 -33.27 19.58 23.60
CA VAL A 483 -32.05 19.47 22.79
C VAL A 483 -32.38 19.58 21.31
N LEU A 484 -33.44 18.90 20.85
CA LEU A 484 -33.89 18.96 19.46
C LEU A 484 -34.27 20.39 19.04
N HIS A 485 -35.01 21.11 19.88
CA HIS A 485 -35.36 22.51 19.64
C HIS A 485 -34.13 23.41 19.59
N ALA A 486 -33.14 23.18 20.46
CA ALA A 486 -31.88 23.93 20.47
C ALA A 486 -31.06 23.70 19.19
N VAL A 487 -30.94 22.45 18.75
CA VAL A 487 -30.23 22.06 17.51
C VAL A 487 -30.85 22.74 16.30
N ARG A 488 -32.17 22.57 16.09
CA ARG A 488 -32.88 23.17 14.94
C ARG A 488 -32.75 24.68 14.92
N LYS A 489 -32.89 25.33 16.08
CA LYS A 489 -32.77 26.80 16.18
C LYS A 489 -31.39 27.31 15.77
N ILE A 490 -30.31 26.61 16.13
CA ILE A 490 -28.96 27.00 15.73
C ILE A 490 -28.71 26.68 14.26
N GLU A 491 -29.24 25.57 13.73
CA GLU A 491 -29.18 25.25 12.31
C GLU A 491 -29.85 26.34 11.45
N ASP A 492 -31.09 26.71 11.80
CA ASP A 492 -31.86 27.75 11.10
C ASP A 492 -31.14 29.11 11.14
N LEU A 493 -30.59 29.49 12.30
CA LEU A 493 -29.85 30.74 12.46
C LEU A 493 -28.51 30.73 11.71
N SER A 494 -27.83 29.58 11.65
CA SER A 494 -26.55 29.45 10.95
C SER A 494 -26.66 29.57 9.43
N GLY A 495 -27.83 29.25 8.87
CA GLY A 495 -28.10 29.44 7.43
C GLY A 495 -28.35 30.89 7.03
N GLY A 496 -28.77 31.76 7.97
CA GLY A 496 -29.08 33.16 7.72
C GLY A 496 -28.06 34.18 8.24
N ASP A 497 -27.28 33.84 9.27
CA ASP A 497 -26.32 34.74 9.92
C ASP A 497 -24.88 34.26 9.72
N ASN A 498 -24.15 34.95 8.83
CA ASN A 498 -22.76 34.65 8.52
C ASN A 498 -21.82 34.83 9.74
N THR A 499 -22.18 35.68 10.69
CA THR A 499 -21.42 35.90 11.92
C THR A 499 -21.48 34.67 12.82
N LEU A 500 -22.67 34.11 12.99
CA LEU A 500 -22.87 32.89 13.77
C LEU A 500 -22.22 31.68 13.10
N ALA A 501 -22.25 31.60 11.77
CA ALA A 501 -21.60 30.53 11.02
C ALA A 501 -20.07 30.52 11.25
N GLN A 502 -19.42 31.70 11.17
CA GLN A 502 -18.00 31.85 11.46
C GLN A 502 -17.67 31.54 12.93
N GLU A 503 -18.53 31.96 13.86
CA GLU A 503 -18.41 31.66 15.29
C GLU A 503 -18.46 30.14 15.57
N LEU A 504 -19.39 29.43 14.94
CA LEU A 504 -19.50 27.97 15.05
C LEU A 504 -18.28 27.25 14.46
N GLU A 505 -17.76 27.73 13.34
CA GLU A 505 -16.56 27.17 12.70
C GLU A 505 -15.31 27.37 13.57
N LEU A 506 -15.15 28.56 14.17
CA LEU A 506 -14.10 28.82 15.16
C LEU A 506 -14.18 27.86 16.34
N LEU A 507 -15.38 27.70 16.93
CA LEU A 507 -15.60 26.79 18.04
C LEU A 507 -15.30 25.33 17.66
N ARG A 508 -15.67 24.89 16.46
CA ARG A 508 -15.33 23.55 15.96
C ARG A 508 -13.82 23.32 15.89
N ARG A 509 -13.06 24.30 15.40
CA ARG A 509 -11.59 24.22 15.37
C ARG A 509 -10.98 24.15 16.76
N LEU A 510 -11.39 25.06 17.66
CA LEU A 510 -10.91 25.07 19.05
C LEU A 510 -11.22 23.75 19.78
N ILE A 511 -12.38 23.15 19.50
CA ILE A 511 -12.77 21.86 20.05
C ILE A 511 -11.89 20.73 19.48
N ASN A 512 -11.55 20.74 18.20
CA ASN A 512 -10.70 19.71 17.61
C ASN A 512 -9.23 19.83 18.04
N ASP A 513 -8.74 21.05 18.30
CA ASP A 513 -7.35 21.30 18.73
C ASP A 513 -7.13 20.96 20.22
N GLN A 514 -8.18 21.11 21.05
CA GLN A 514 -8.14 20.85 22.51
C GLN A 514 -8.78 19.54 22.97
N ALA A 515 -9.60 18.90 22.12
CA ALA A 515 -9.95 17.48 22.31
C ALA A 515 -8.67 16.66 22.31
#